data_AF-A0A452Y0J5-F1
#
_entry.id   AF-A0A452Y0J5-F1
#
_cell.length_a   1.000
_cell.length_b   1.000
_cell.length_c   1.000
_cell.angle_alpha   90.00
_cell.angle_beta   90.00
_cell.angle_gamma   90.00
#
_symmetry.space_group_name_H-M   'P 1'
#
loop_
_entity.id
_entity.type
_entity.pdbx_description
1 polymer ?
#
loop_
_entity_poly.entity_id
_entity_poly.type
_entity_poly.pdbx_seq_one_letter_code
_entity_poly.pdbx_strand_id
1 'polypeptide(L)'
;GGARDGAAAAPPWHSLPDEVLEHAFSFLPAAADRGAAAAVCHGWLGAERRSRRRLAVANCYAAAPRDAVDRFPSVRAAEVKGKPHFADFGLVPPAWGAEAAPWVAAAADGWPLLEELSFKRMVVTDECLEMIASSFRNFQVLRLVSCEGFSTAGLAAITEGCR
;
A
#
# COMPACT_ATOMS: atom_id res chain seq x y z
N GLY A 1 -9.84 58.84 -0.15
CA GLY A 1 -10.53 57.67 0.43
C GLY A 1 -9.97 56.44 -0.20
N GLY A 2 -9.19 55.65 0.55
CA GLY A 2 -8.62 54.40 0.06
C GLY A 2 -9.68 53.30 0.11
N ALA A 3 -10.08 52.80 -1.05
CA ALA A 3 -10.82 51.56 -1.16
C ALA A 3 -9.88 50.43 -0.71
N ARG A 4 -10.22 49.79 0.41
CA ARG A 4 -9.59 48.53 0.81
C ARG A 4 -10.10 47.47 -0.16
N ASP A 5 -9.21 46.93 -0.98
CA ASP A 5 -9.45 45.72 -1.74
C ASP A 5 -9.93 44.64 -0.76
N GLY A 6 -11.19 44.22 -0.94
CA GLY A 6 -11.78 43.15 -0.16
C GLY A 6 -11.03 41.87 -0.47
N ALA A 7 -10.22 41.38 0.47
CA ALA A 7 -9.65 40.05 0.40
C ALA A 7 -10.83 39.06 0.23
N ALA A 8 -10.91 38.42 -0.94
CA ALA A 8 -11.91 37.40 -1.19
C ALA A 8 -11.79 36.33 -0.09
N ALA A 9 -12.89 36.06 0.62
CA ALA A 9 -12.91 35.02 1.63
C ALA A 9 -12.48 33.71 0.98
N ALA A 10 -11.54 32.99 1.62
CA ALA A 10 -11.09 31.71 1.11
C ALA A 10 -12.31 30.78 0.91
N PRO A 11 -12.39 30.06 -0.21
CA PRO A 11 -13.49 29.15 -0.48
C PRO A 11 -13.60 28.16 0.69
N PRO A 12 -14.83 27.86 1.17
CA PRO A 12 -15.00 26.89 2.24
C PRO A 12 -14.48 25.53 1.76
N TRP A 13 -13.91 24.73 2.67
CA TRP A 13 -13.17 23.51 2.35
C TRP A 13 -13.93 22.50 1.47
N HIS A 14 -15.27 22.50 1.50
CA HIS A 14 -16.14 21.64 0.69
C HIS A 14 -16.23 22.07 -0.79
N SER A 15 -15.67 23.22 -1.14
CA SER A 15 -15.61 23.76 -2.51
C SER A 15 -14.19 23.73 -3.10
N LEU A 16 -13.22 23.17 -2.36
CA LEU A 16 -11.88 22.95 -2.88
C LEU A 16 -11.91 21.84 -3.94
N PRO A 17 -11.15 21.97 -5.04
CA PRO A 17 -10.94 20.88 -5.99
C PRO A 17 -10.30 19.67 -5.31
N ASP A 18 -10.62 18.48 -5.81
CA ASP A 18 -10.10 17.20 -5.29
C ASP A 18 -8.56 17.18 -5.32
N GLU A 19 -7.93 17.78 -6.33
CA GLU A 19 -6.48 17.84 -6.48
C GLU A 19 -5.81 18.63 -5.34
N VAL A 20 -6.48 19.67 -4.83
CA VAL A 20 -5.98 20.48 -3.72
C VAL A 20 -6.06 19.67 -2.42
N LEU A 21 -7.16 18.94 -2.21
CA LEU A 21 -7.31 18.06 -1.05
C LEU A 21 -6.31 16.90 -1.10
N GLU A 22 -6.11 16.30 -2.27
CA GLU A 22 -5.12 15.24 -2.47
C GLU A 22 -3.70 15.73 -2.18
N HIS A 23 -3.36 16.93 -2.66
CA HIS A 23 -2.07 17.55 -2.35
C HIS A 23 -1.92 17.85 -0.86
N ALA A 24 -2.93 18.43 -0.22
CA ALA A 24 -2.92 18.67 1.23
C ALA A 24 -2.74 17.36 2.02
N PHE A 25 -3.47 16.31 1.65
CA PHE A 25 -3.37 15.00 2.29
C PHE A 25 -2.06 14.27 2.01
N SER A 26 -1.31 14.65 0.96
CA SER A 26 0.03 14.12 0.74
C SER A 26 1.00 14.46 1.88
N PHE A 27 0.75 15.57 2.60
CA PHE A 27 1.54 15.99 3.76
C PHE A 27 1.12 15.33 5.08
N LEU A 28 0.02 14.57 5.12
CA LEU A 28 -0.39 13.85 6.34
C LEU A 28 0.53 12.64 6.58
N PRO A 29 1.33 12.63 7.66
CA PRO A 29 2.34 11.60 7.87
C PRO A 29 1.75 10.34 8.53
N ALA A 30 0.79 10.50 9.44
CA ALA A 30 0.28 9.41 10.26
C ALA A 30 -0.97 8.76 9.64
N ALA A 31 -1.10 7.45 9.82
CA ALA A 31 -2.29 6.71 9.40
C ALA A 31 -3.55 7.17 10.14
N ALA A 32 -3.41 7.59 11.41
CA ALA A 32 -4.51 8.10 12.23
C ALA A 32 -5.10 9.40 11.65
N ASP A 33 -4.25 10.37 11.30
CA ASP A 33 -4.69 11.65 10.72
C ASP A 33 -5.42 11.44 9.40
N ARG A 34 -4.90 10.53 8.56
CA ARG A 34 -5.56 10.15 7.31
C ARG A 34 -6.91 9.47 7.56
N GLY A 35 -7.01 8.61 8.58
CA GLY A 35 -8.27 8.00 9.00
C GLY A 35 -9.30 9.04 9.46
N ALA A 36 -8.86 10.03 10.24
CA ALA A 36 -9.70 11.14 10.68
C ALA A 36 -10.17 12.00 9.49
N ALA A 37 -9.28 12.33 8.56
CA ALA A 37 -9.63 13.07 7.35
C ALA A 37 -10.65 12.29 6.49
N ALA A 38 -10.44 11.00 6.27
CA ALA A 38 -11.36 10.15 5.52
C ALA A 38 -12.76 10.03 6.15
N ALA A 39 -12.90 10.29 7.46
CA ALA A 39 -14.17 10.21 8.18
C ALA A 39 -15.01 11.51 8.10
N VAL A 40 -14.47 12.60 7.55
CA VAL A 40 -15.17 13.91 7.51
C VAL A 40 -16.36 13.88 6.55
N CYS A 41 -16.14 13.47 5.30
CA CYS A 41 -17.18 13.37 4.27
C CYS A 41 -16.73 12.48 3.10
N HIS A 42 -17.64 12.18 2.17
CA HIS A 42 -17.33 11.36 0.99
C HIS A 42 -16.27 11.98 0.07
N GLY A 43 -16.22 13.31 -0.07
CA GLY A 43 -15.18 13.99 -0.86
C GLY A 43 -13.79 13.81 -0.25
N TRP A 44 -13.67 13.98 1.07
CA TRP A 44 -12.41 13.76 1.78
C TRP A 44 -11.99 12.29 1.78
N LEU A 45 -12.94 11.37 1.91
CA LEU A 45 -12.69 9.94 1.72
C LEU A 45 -12.10 9.66 0.33
N GLY A 46 -12.66 10.27 -0.72
CA GLY A 46 -12.15 10.13 -2.10
C GLY A 46 -10.73 10.66 -2.28
N ALA A 47 -10.47 11.89 -1.81
CA ALA A 47 -9.15 12.50 -1.88
C ALA A 47 -8.11 11.75 -1.03
N GLU A 48 -8.48 11.22 0.14
CA GLU A 48 -7.57 10.43 0.97
C GLU A 48 -7.17 9.13 0.27
N ARG A 49 -8.16 8.44 -0.33
CA ARG A 49 -7.93 7.21 -1.10
C ARG A 49 -6.92 7.40 -2.24
N ARG A 50 -7.02 8.52 -2.97
CA ARG A 50 -6.14 8.83 -4.12
C ARG A 50 -4.81 9.47 -3.75
N SER A 51 -4.70 10.06 -2.55
CA SER A 51 -3.44 10.62 -2.06
C SER A 51 -2.58 9.63 -1.27
N ARG A 52 -3.14 8.50 -0.82
CA ARG A 52 -2.39 7.50 -0.04
C ARG A 52 -1.33 6.80 -0.88
N ARG A 53 -0.05 7.09 -0.58
CA ARG A 53 1.12 6.45 -1.22
C ARG A 53 1.67 5.24 -0.47
N ARG A 54 1.41 5.13 0.84
CA ARG A 54 1.90 4.02 1.66
C ARG A 54 0.73 3.29 2.32
N LEU A 55 0.74 1.97 2.23
CA LEU A 55 -0.26 1.09 2.84
C LEU A 55 0.44 0.06 3.73
N ALA A 56 -0.05 -0.09 4.96
CA ALA A 56 0.42 -1.12 5.88
C ALA A 56 -0.77 -1.97 6.33
N VAL A 57 -0.69 -3.27 6.08
CA VAL A 57 -1.67 -4.28 6.43
C VAL A 57 -1.08 -5.14 7.53
N ALA A 58 -1.46 -4.85 8.77
CA ALA A 58 -0.91 -5.51 9.96
C ALA A 58 -1.32 -6.98 10.11
N ASN A 59 -2.36 -7.40 9.38
CA ASN A 59 -2.84 -8.77 9.31
C ASN A 59 -3.42 -9.00 7.91
N CYS A 60 -2.82 -9.89 7.12
CA CYS A 60 -3.21 -10.20 5.75
C CYS A 60 -4.64 -10.76 5.61
N TYR A 61 -5.25 -11.20 6.71
CA TYR A 61 -6.63 -11.67 6.76
C TYR A 61 -7.65 -10.59 7.14
N ALA A 62 -7.19 -9.37 7.49
CA ALA A 62 -8.09 -8.28 7.90
C ALA A 62 -8.83 -7.63 6.73
N ALA A 63 -8.36 -7.81 5.50
CA ALA A 63 -8.98 -7.31 4.29
C ALA A 63 -8.62 -8.20 3.10
N ALA A 64 -9.50 -8.31 2.11
CA ALA A 64 -9.14 -8.94 0.85
C ALA A 64 -8.14 -8.05 0.09
N PRO A 65 -7.17 -8.62 -0.64
CA PRO A 65 -6.21 -7.85 -1.42
C PRO A 65 -6.87 -6.91 -2.44
N ARG A 66 -7.95 -7.37 -3.10
CA ARG A 66 -8.70 -6.56 -4.07
C ARG A 66 -9.32 -5.33 -3.44
N ASP A 67 -9.94 -5.47 -2.27
CA ASP A 67 -10.51 -4.33 -1.54
C ASP A 67 -9.45 -3.28 -1.20
N ALA A 68 -8.23 -3.72 -0.86
CA ALA A 68 -7.13 -2.80 -0.55
C ALA A 68 -6.68 -2.00 -1.77
N VAL A 69 -6.56 -2.67 -2.92
CA VAL A 69 -6.12 -2.08 -4.18
C VAL A 69 -7.20 -1.13 -4.74
N ASP A 70 -8.46 -1.55 -4.73
CA ASP A 70 -9.60 -0.72 -5.16
C ASP A 70 -9.78 0.49 -4.24
N ARG A 71 -9.55 0.30 -2.94
CA ARG A 71 -9.62 1.40 -1.97
C ARG A 71 -8.50 2.40 -2.19
N PHE A 72 -7.27 1.96 -2.41
CA PHE A 72 -6.10 2.82 -2.49
C PHE A 72 -5.36 2.64 -3.82
N PRO A 73 -5.87 3.20 -4.94
CA PRO A 73 -5.33 2.95 -6.28
C PRO A 73 -3.96 3.59 -6.54
N SER A 74 -3.45 4.33 -5.57
CA SER A 74 -2.37 5.30 -5.72
C SER A 74 -1.14 4.96 -4.85
N VAL A 75 -1.13 3.75 -4.31
CA VAL A 75 -0.07 3.20 -3.46
C VAL A 75 1.21 3.01 -4.27
N ARG A 76 2.33 3.37 -3.65
CA ARG A 76 3.71 3.17 -4.13
C ARG A 76 4.51 2.25 -3.22
N ALA A 77 4.15 2.17 -1.94
CA ALA A 77 4.78 1.26 -0.98
C ALA A 77 3.73 0.49 -0.17
N ALA A 78 3.81 -0.84 -0.19
CA ALA A 78 2.90 -1.70 0.56
C ALA A 78 3.67 -2.61 1.53
N GLU A 79 3.20 -2.71 2.76
CA GLU A 79 3.65 -3.69 3.75
C GLU A 79 2.49 -4.60 4.14
N VAL A 80 2.69 -5.92 4.09
CA VAL A 80 1.68 -6.92 4.49
C VAL A 80 2.30 -7.90 5.47
N LYS A 81 1.61 -8.12 6.60
CA LYS A 81 2.03 -9.04 7.65
C LYS A 81 1.12 -10.25 7.69
N GLY A 82 1.72 -11.44 7.73
CA GLY A 82 1.01 -12.71 7.80
C GLY A 82 0.90 -13.26 9.21
N LYS A 83 1.72 -14.29 9.48
CA LYS A 83 1.76 -15.04 10.74
C LYS A 83 1.86 -14.13 11.96
N PRO A 84 1.25 -14.51 13.10
CA PRO A 84 1.44 -13.78 14.34
C PRO A 84 2.89 -13.92 14.78
N HIS A 85 3.28 -13.11 15.75
CA HIS A 85 4.64 -13.11 16.31
C HIS A 85 5.08 -14.45 16.89
N PHE A 86 4.14 -15.28 17.32
CA PHE A 86 4.42 -16.63 17.82
C PHE A 86 5.05 -17.56 16.77
N ALA A 87 4.97 -17.24 15.47
CA ALA A 87 5.65 -18.01 14.43
C ALA A 87 7.17 -17.96 14.56
N ASP A 88 7.72 -16.86 15.06
CA ASP A 88 9.16 -16.69 15.29
C ASP A 88 9.69 -17.64 16.39
N PHE A 89 8.78 -18.27 17.16
CA PHE A 89 9.07 -19.20 18.25
C PHE A 89 8.61 -20.64 17.95
N GLY A 90 8.23 -20.95 16.71
CA GLY A 90 7.75 -22.28 16.34
C GLY A 90 6.41 -22.68 16.97
N LEU A 91 5.63 -21.70 17.46
CA LEU A 91 4.34 -21.91 18.13
C LEU A 91 3.14 -21.80 17.17
N VAL A 92 3.41 -21.69 15.87
CA VAL A 92 2.39 -21.60 14.82
C VAL A 92 2.53 -22.80 13.90
N PRO A 93 1.44 -23.53 13.59
CA PRO A 93 1.49 -24.67 12.69
C PRO A 93 2.07 -24.32 11.31
N PRO A 94 2.79 -25.24 10.65
CA PRO A 94 3.34 -25.01 9.30
C PRO A 94 2.28 -24.59 8.28
N ALA A 95 1.08 -25.20 8.33
CA ALA A 95 -0.03 -24.92 7.41
C ALA A 95 -0.99 -23.82 7.93
N TRP A 96 -0.49 -22.82 8.66
CA TRP A 96 -1.31 -21.71 9.17
C TRP A 96 -1.82 -20.75 8.07
N GLY A 97 -1.18 -20.77 6.89
CA GLY A 97 -1.50 -19.91 5.75
C GLY A 97 -0.62 -18.66 5.68
N ALA A 98 -1.23 -17.51 5.36
CA ALA A 98 -0.60 -16.24 4.99
C ALA A 98 0.21 -16.28 3.71
N GLU A 99 -0.44 -16.78 2.66
CA GLU A 99 0.08 -16.76 1.30
C GLU A 99 0.18 -15.34 0.76
N ALA A 100 1.32 -15.01 0.14
CA ALA A 100 1.55 -13.73 -0.51
C ALA A 100 0.95 -13.66 -1.92
N ALA A 101 0.72 -14.80 -2.57
CA ALA A 101 0.26 -14.85 -3.97
C ALA A 101 -0.99 -13.99 -4.26
N PRO A 102 -2.06 -14.02 -3.43
CA PRO A 102 -3.23 -13.17 -3.65
C PRO A 102 -2.91 -11.67 -3.55
N TRP A 103 -1.97 -11.29 -2.69
CA TRP A 103 -1.50 -9.91 -2.53
C TRP A 103 -0.65 -9.46 -3.71
N VAL A 104 0.25 -10.30 -4.19
CA VAL A 104 1.08 -10.01 -5.37
C VAL A 104 0.21 -9.86 -6.62
N ALA A 105 -0.74 -10.77 -6.84
CA ALA A 105 -1.65 -10.71 -7.99
C ALA A 105 -2.50 -9.43 -7.99
N ALA A 106 -3.12 -9.10 -6.86
CA ALA A 106 -3.92 -7.87 -6.76
C ALA A 106 -3.06 -6.61 -6.93
N ALA A 107 -1.85 -6.59 -6.37
CA ALA A 107 -0.92 -5.48 -6.53
C ALA A 107 -0.49 -5.30 -7.99
N ALA A 108 -0.19 -6.38 -8.70
CA ALA A 108 0.17 -6.35 -10.12
C ALA A 108 -0.97 -5.74 -10.96
N ASP A 109 -2.22 -6.06 -10.63
CA ASP A 109 -3.38 -5.59 -11.39
C ASP A 109 -3.73 -4.12 -11.13
N GLY A 110 -3.59 -3.62 -9.89
CA GLY A 110 -4.09 -2.29 -9.55
C GLY A 110 -3.10 -1.30 -8.94
N TRP A 111 -1.84 -1.67 -8.74
CA TRP A 111 -0.75 -0.74 -8.40
C TRP A 111 0.35 -0.73 -9.46
N PRO A 112 0.08 -0.20 -10.68
CA PRO A 112 1.05 -0.19 -11.78
C PRO A 112 2.30 0.65 -11.51
N LEU A 113 2.26 1.53 -10.50
CA LEU A 113 3.35 2.42 -10.09
C LEU A 113 3.98 2.00 -8.75
N LEU A 114 3.82 0.74 -8.34
CA LEU A 114 4.37 0.24 -7.10
C LEU A 114 5.91 0.20 -7.15
N GLU A 115 6.53 0.73 -6.10
CA GLU A 115 7.97 0.89 -5.94
C GLU A 115 8.50 0.01 -4.80
N GLU A 116 7.72 -0.21 -3.74
CA GLU A 116 8.11 -1.02 -2.59
C GLU A 116 7.06 -2.08 -2.23
N LEU A 117 7.50 -3.33 -2.04
CA LEU A 117 6.73 -4.40 -1.41
C LEU A 117 7.49 -4.98 -0.23
N SER A 118 6.80 -5.09 0.90
CA SER A 118 7.33 -5.66 2.13
C SER A 118 6.40 -6.73 2.64
N PHE A 119 6.89 -7.96 2.70
CA PHE A 119 6.20 -9.07 3.34
C PHE A 119 6.88 -9.41 4.66
N LYS A 120 6.08 -9.62 5.71
CA LYS A 120 6.57 -10.06 7.01
C LYS A 120 5.82 -11.29 7.47
N ARG A 121 6.57 -12.37 7.74
CA ARG A 121 6.03 -13.66 8.20
C ARG A 121 4.94 -14.19 7.27
N MET A 122 5.22 -14.19 5.97
CA MET A 122 4.31 -14.70 4.94
C MET A 122 4.95 -15.86 4.19
N VAL A 123 4.11 -16.68 3.56
CA VAL A 123 4.53 -17.69 2.60
C VAL A 123 4.64 -17.03 1.24
N VAL A 124 5.85 -16.92 0.71
CA VAL A 124 6.19 -16.30 -0.57
C VAL A 124 6.83 -17.39 -1.42
N THR A 125 6.28 -17.68 -2.59
CA THR A 125 6.80 -18.73 -3.49
C THR A 125 7.68 -18.13 -4.60
N ASP A 126 8.40 -18.98 -5.34
CA ASP A 126 9.18 -18.52 -6.49
C ASP A 126 8.30 -17.87 -7.56
N GLU A 127 7.08 -18.40 -7.79
CA GLU A 127 6.10 -17.82 -8.71
C GLU A 127 5.66 -16.41 -8.27
N CYS A 128 5.58 -16.16 -6.96
CA CYS A 128 5.32 -14.81 -6.45
C CYS A 128 6.45 -13.85 -6.84
N LEU A 129 7.71 -14.29 -6.72
CA LEU A 129 8.88 -13.47 -7.04
C LEU A 129 9.01 -13.22 -8.53
N GLU A 130 8.74 -14.22 -9.37
CA GLU A 130 8.66 -14.07 -10.83
C GLU A 130 7.57 -13.10 -11.26
N MET A 131 6.39 -13.16 -10.62
CA MET A 131 5.31 -12.22 -10.89
C MET A 131 5.69 -10.79 -10.48
N ILE A 132 6.33 -10.60 -9.32
CA ILE A 132 6.85 -9.29 -8.90
C ILE A 132 7.84 -8.75 -9.95
N ALA A 133 8.80 -9.58 -10.37
CA ALA A 133 9.84 -9.20 -11.33
C ALA A 133 9.28 -8.76 -12.69
N SER A 134 8.17 -9.35 -13.12
CA SER A 134 7.56 -9.08 -14.43
C SER A 134 6.47 -8.00 -14.41
N SER A 135 5.84 -7.73 -13.26
CA SER A 135 4.66 -6.85 -13.18
C SER A 135 5.01 -5.38 -12.94
N PHE A 136 6.07 -5.09 -12.18
CA PHE A 136 6.31 -3.73 -11.66
C PHE A 136 7.54 -3.07 -12.30
N ARG A 137 7.30 -2.12 -13.22
CA ARG A 137 8.39 -1.49 -13.99
C ARG A 137 9.26 -0.49 -13.20
N ASN A 138 8.76 0.03 -12.09
CA ASN A 138 9.47 1.00 -11.25
C ASN A 138 9.81 0.41 -9.87
N PHE A 139 9.91 -0.91 -9.78
CA PHE A 139 10.09 -1.58 -8.50
C PHE A 139 11.52 -1.42 -8.00
N GLN A 140 11.65 -0.95 -6.76
CA GLN A 140 12.93 -0.55 -6.17
C GLN A 140 13.25 -1.35 -4.91
N VAL A 141 12.24 -1.71 -4.11
CA VAL A 141 12.46 -2.29 -2.79
C VAL A 141 11.59 -3.50 -2.56
N LEU A 142 12.24 -4.66 -2.43
CA LEU A 142 11.66 -5.87 -1.88
C LEU A 142 12.18 -6.10 -0.46
N ARG A 143 11.27 -6.27 0.51
CA ARG A 143 11.61 -6.72 1.87
C ARG A 143 10.89 -8.01 2.21
N LEU A 144 11.65 -9.06 2.49
CA LEU A 144 11.15 -10.36 2.94
C LEU A 144 11.64 -10.59 4.39
N VAL A 145 10.78 -10.36 5.37
CA VAL A 145 11.14 -10.42 6.80
C VAL A 145 10.53 -11.65 7.44
N SER A 146 11.37 -12.63 7.79
CA SER A 146 10.92 -13.93 8.32
C SER A 146 9.90 -14.63 7.40
N CYS A 147 10.06 -14.50 6.08
CA CYS A 147 9.22 -15.19 5.09
C CYS A 147 9.79 -16.58 4.78
N GLU A 148 8.94 -17.46 4.26
CA GLU A 148 9.28 -18.84 3.86
C GLU A 148 8.64 -19.19 2.51
N GLY A 149 9.06 -20.29 1.88
CA GLY A 149 8.40 -20.85 0.69
C GLY A 149 9.08 -20.55 -0.66
N PHE A 150 10.11 -19.71 -0.68
CA PHE A 150 10.88 -19.37 -1.89
C PHE A 150 12.26 -20.03 -1.86
N SER A 151 12.88 -20.09 -3.02
CA SER A 151 14.22 -20.61 -3.22
C SER A 151 15.14 -19.55 -3.83
N THR A 152 16.38 -19.95 -4.10
CA THR A 152 17.34 -19.12 -4.84
C THR A 152 16.90 -18.84 -6.28
N ALA A 153 16.02 -19.66 -6.86
CA ALA A 153 15.52 -19.45 -8.22
C ALA A 153 14.63 -18.20 -8.30
N GLY A 154 13.68 -18.04 -7.38
CA GLY A 154 12.84 -16.84 -7.34
C GLY A 154 13.63 -15.56 -7.03
N LEU A 155 14.70 -15.66 -6.21
CA LEU A 155 15.61 -14.53 -6.01
C LEU A 155 16.36 -14.13 -7.28
N ALA A 156 16.77 -15.09 -8.10
CA ALA A 156 17.40 -14.82 -9.40
C ALA A 156 16.42 -14.12 -10.35
N ALA A 157 15.13 -14.52 -10.35
CA ALA A 157 14.12 -13.84 -11.15
C ALA A 157 13.99 -12.34 -10.80
N ILE A 158 14.03 -12.00 -9.51
CA ILE A 158 14.00 -10.59 -9.06
C ILE A 158 15.22 -9.82 -9.56
N THR A 159 16.42 -10.37 -9.45
CA THR A 159 17.65 -9.66 -9.87
C THR A 159 17.75 -9.51 -11.39
N GLU A 160 17.11 -10.40 -12.16
CA GLU A 160 17.07 -10.33 -13.61
C GLU A 160 16.00 -9.36 -14.13
N GLY A 161 14.81 -9.36 -13.52
CA GLY A 161 13.64 -8.60 -13.98
C GLY A 161 13.53 -7.17 -13.41
N CYS A 162 13.99 -6.92 -12.19
CA CYS A 162 13.94 -5.59 -11.56
C CYS A 162 15.25 -4.83 -11.82
N ARG A 163 15.34 -4.15 -12.97
CA ARG A 163 16.49 -3.30 -13.37
C ARG A 163 16.17 -1.82 -13.32
#